data_AF-A0A9N8VZR9-F1
#
_entry.id   AF-A0A9N8VZR9-F1
#
_cell.length_a   1.000
_cell.length_b   1.000
_cell.length_c   1.000
_cell.angle_alpha   90.00
_cell.angle_beta   90.00
_cell.angle_gamma   90.00
#
_symmetry.space_group_name_H-M   'P 1'
#
loop_
_entity.id
_entity.type
_entity.pdbx_description
1 polymer ?
#
loop_
_entity_poly.entity_id
_entity_poly.type
_entity_poly.pdbx_seq_one_letter_code
_entity_poly.pdbx_strand_id
1 'polypeptide(L)'
;MSTNRLLNTLYNEYNDILDTDLCNYIEDELLDNKGSLKKNFVLIQNIADQFIQFGKLVRFCKLAIRNDPLLIFKADDFTTIKQDMLLDVLKKTKDSERPIKVWDRLMEWSIAQSDDRLPTDIKKWTNNEILIFKEPLKNIFDVDFYIQIIEYYSFNASQKRT
;
A
#
# COMPACT_ATOMS: atom_id res chain seq x y z
N MET A 1 19.26 -0.23 15.28
CA MET A 1 18.16 0.69 14.92
C MET A 1 17.40 0.08 13.76
N SER A 2 16.07 0.04 13.78
CA SER A 2 15.32 -0.43 12.62
C SER A 2 15.52 0.55 11.46
N THR A 3 15.68 0.01 10.26
CA THR A 3 15.82 0.76 8.99
C THR A 3 14.74 1.83 8.82
N ASN A 4 13.52 1.57 9.31
CA ASN A 4 12.41 2.53 9.31
C ASN A 4 12.65 3.78 10.19
N ARG A 5 13.42 3.68 11.27
CA ARG A 5 13.68 4.83 12.16
C ARG A 5 14.65 5.82 11.51
N LEU A 6 15.70 5.32 10.87
CA LEU A 6 16.66 6.18 10.13
C LEU A 6 15.96 6.86 8.95
N LEU A 7 15.13 6.12 8.21
CA LEU A 7 14.37 6.66 7.08
C LEU A 7 13.33 7.70 7.50
N ASN A 8 12.59 7.47 8.58
CA ASN A 8 11.63 8.45 9.10
C ASN A 8 12.31 9.72 9.65
N THR A 9 13.49 9.60 10.26
CA THR A 9 14.25 10.78 10.70
C THR A 9 14.72 11.62 9.51
N LEU A 10 15.23 10.99 8.46
CA LEU A 10 15.65 11.69 7.23
C LEU A 10 14.47 12.37 6.52
N TYR A 11 13.31 11.71 6.45
CA TYR A 11 12.09 12.25 5.84
C TYR A 11 11.60 13.56 6.50
N ASN A 12 11.80 13.70 7.82
CA ASN A 12 11.22 14.80 8.59
C ASN A 12 12.21 15.95 8.89
N GLU A 13 13.51 15.68 8.96
CA GLU A 13 14.48 16.63 9.57
C GLU A 13 15.53 17.19 8.60
N TYR A 14 15.81 16.56 7.45
CA TYR A 14 17.05 16.84 6.69
C TYR A 14 16.87 17.14 5.19
N ASN A 15 15.68 17.54 4.72
CA ASN A 15 15.42 17.83 3.29
C ASN A 15 16.46 18.75 2.62
N ASP A 16 17.05 19.69 3.35
CA ASP A 16 18.02 20.67 2.83
C ASP A 16 19.51 20.23 2.97
N ILE A 17 19.80 19.06 3.56
CA ILE A 17 21.17 18.64 3.94
C ILE A 17 21.58 17.30 3.28
N LEU A 18 20.75 16.75 2.38
CA LEU A 18 21.04 15.47 1.70
C LEU A 18 22.18 15.61 0.69
N ASP A 19 23.42 15.51 1.20
CA ASP A 19 24.62 15.35 0.40
C ASP A 19 24.61 14.00 -0.34
N THR A 20 25.16 13.99 -1.56
CA THR A 20 25.13 12.82 -2.45
C THR A 20 25.91 11.65 -1.85
N ASP A 21 27.01 11.92 -1.14
CA ASP A 21 27.82 10.89 -0.50
C ASP A 21 27.09 10.24 0.69
N LEU A 22 26.38 11.04 1.49
CA LEU A 22 25.55 10.53 2.58
C LEU A 22 24.37 9.69 2.04
N CYS A 23 23.70 10.16 0.99
CA CYS A 23 22.64 9.40 0.32
C CYS A 23 23.18 8.06 -0.17
N ASN A 24 24.31 8.04 -0.88
CA ASN A 24 24.93 6.82 -1.38
C ASN A 24 25.26 5.83 -0.26
N TYR A 25 25.80 6.32 0.86
CA TYR A 25 26.11 5.49 2.03
C TYR A 25 24.84 4.86 2.61
N ILE A 26 23.79 5.65 2.83
CA ILE A 26 22.50 5.16 3.33
C ILE A 26 21.89 4.13 2.37
N GLU A 27 21.94 4.40 1.06
CA GLU A 27 21.42 3.48 0.05
C GLU A 27 22.14 2.13 0.05
N ASP A 28 23.46 2.11 0.19
CA ASP A 28 24.23 0.87 0.24
C ASP A 28 23.84 0.03 1.47
N GLU A 29 23.77 0.66 2.66
CA GLU A 29 23.33 -0.01 3.89
C GLU A 29 21.89 -0.55 3.78
N LEU A 30 20.99 0.19 3.13
CA LEU A 30 19.61 -0.25 2.92
C LEU A 30 19.52 -1.42 1.93
N LEU A 31 20.27 -1.34 0.84
CA LEU A 31 20.21 -2.30 -0.26
C LEU A 31 20.89 -3.63 0.07
N ASP A 32 21.67 -3.70 1.15
CA ASP A 32 22.16 -4.96 1.70
C ASP A 32 21.02 -5.85 2.23
N ASN A 33 19.89 -5.26 2.64
CA ASN A 33 18.69 -5.99 3.08
C ASN A 33 17.46 -5.68 2.24
N LYS A 34 17.51 -6.02 0.95
CA LYS A 34 16.39 -5.87 0.00
C LYS A 34 15.09 -6.53 0.47
N GLY A 35 15.17 -7.61 1.28
CA GLY A 35 14.01 -8.26 1.86
C GLY A 35 13.22 -7.35 2.78
N SER A 36 13.92 -6.62 3.67
CA SER A 36 13.31 -5.62 4.54
C SER A 36 12.72 -4.45 3.75
N LEU A 37 13.38 -4.02 2.68
CA LEU A 37 12.86 -2.95 1.81
C LEU A 37 11.55 -3.36 1.12
N LYS A 38 11.46 -4.60 0.64
CA LYS A 38 10.22 -5.13 0.03
C LYS A 38 9.06 -5.25 1.02
N LYS A 39 9.34 -5.48 2.31
CA LYS A 39 8.30 -5.50 3.36
C LYS A 39 7.78 -4.10 3.68
N ASN A 40 8.60 -3.07 3.53
CA ASN A 40 8.24 -1.67 3.80
C ASN A 40 8.16 -0.88 2.48
N PHE A 41 7.58 -1.50 1.45
CA PHE A 41 7.73 -1.01 0.08
C PHE A 41 7.01 0.33 -0.13
N VAL A 42 5.92 0.60 0.59
CA VAL A 42 5.21 1.89 0.49
C VAL A 42 6.11 3.02 0.96
N LEU A 43 6.76 2.86 2.11
CA LEU A 43 7.72 3.84 2.63
C LEU A 43 8.89 4.04 1.66
N ILE A 44 9.49 2.97 1.18
CA ILE A 44 10.65 3.05 0.27
C ILE A 44 10.27 3.70 -1.06
N GLN A 45 9.10 3.40 -1.60
CA GLN A 45 8.60 4.04 -2.82
C GLN A 45 8.33 5.53 -2.60
N ASN A 46 7.71 5.92 -1.48
CA ASN A 46 7.50 7.33 -1.13
C ASN A 46 8.82 8.11 -1.03
N ILE A 47 9.85 7.51 -0.42
CA ILE A 47 11.18 8.13 -0.31
C ILE A 47 11.81 8.27 -1.69
N ALA A 48 11.77 7.22 -2.51
CA ALA A 48 12.31 7.25 -3.87
C ALA A 48 11.61 8.28 -4.77
N ASP A 49 10.30 8.48 -4.60
CA ASP A 49 9.54 9.46 -5.37
C ASP A 49 9.78 10.91 -4.93
N GLN A 50 10.08 11.13 -3.63
CA GLN A 50 10.33 12.46 -3.09
C GLN A 50 11.77 12.94 -3.22
N PHE A 51 12.74 12.03 -3.13
CA PHE A 51 14.16 12.37 -3.03
C PHE A 51 14.95 11.82 -4.23
N ILE A 52 15.18 12.69 -5.22
CA ILE A 52 15.90 12.33 -6.45
C ILE A 52 17.34 11.86 -6.20
N GLN A 53 17.91 12.22 -5.04
CA GLN A 53 19.25 11.88 -4.60
C GLN A 53 19.40 10.38 -4.29
N PHE A 54 18.30 9.69 -3.96
CA PHE A 54 18.29 8.25 -3.73
C PHE A 54 18.13 7.46 -5.04
N GLY A 55 19.11 7.65 -5.93
CA GLY A 55 19.09 7.07 -7.28
C GLY A 55 19.10 5.53 -7.30
N LYS A 56 19.79 4.87 -6.35
CA LYS A 56 19.83 3.40 -6.27
C LYS A 56 18.49 2.85 -5.78
N LEU A 57 17.81 3.51 -4.83
CA LEU A 57 16.47 3.16 -4.38
C LEU A 57 15.44 3.37 -5.49
N VAL A 58 15.51 4.48 -6.23
CA VAL A 58 14.65 4.69 -7.42
C VAL A 58 14.78 3.54 -8.41
N ARG A 59 16.02 3.11 -8.70
CA ARG A 59 16.28 1.97 -9.59
C ARG A 59 15.77 0.65 -8.99
N PHE A 60 15.97 0.45 -7.70
CA PHE A 60 15.48 -0.73 -6.97
C PHE A 60 13.96 -0.83 -7.06
N CYS A 61 13.23 0.25 -6.77
CA CYS A 61 11.77 0.32 -6.83
C CYS A 61 11.24 -0.01 -8.23
N LYS A 62 11.80 0.63 -9.27
CA LYS A 62 11.44 0.37 -10.68
C LYS A 62 11.63 -1.11 -11.06
N LEU A 63 12.75 -1.70 -10.65
CA LEU A 63 13.03 -3.12 -10.94
C LEU A 63 12.11 -4.04 -10.14
N ALA A 64 11.83 -3.70 -8.88
CA ALA A 64 10.98 -4.49 -7.99
C ALA A 64 9.53 -4.55 -8.51
N ILE A 65 8.95 -3.41 -8.92
CA ILE A 65 7.61 -3.35 -9.53
C ILE A 65 7.59 -4.06 -10.89
N ARG A 66 8.64 -3.91 -11.71
CA ARG A 66 8.71 -4.62 -13.00
C ARG A 66 8.71 -6.14 -12.81
N ASN A 67 9.40 -6.64 -11.80
CA ASN A 67 9.49 -8.08 -11.53
C ASN A 67 8.25 -8.64 -10.83
N ASP A 68 7.60 -7.83 -10.00
CA ASP A 68 6.38 -8.20 -9.28
C ASP A 68 5.45 -6.97 -9.22
N PRO A 69 4.58 -6.78 -10.22
CA PRO A 69 3.66 -5.63 -10.26
C PRO A 69 2.73 -5.54 -9.04
N LEU A 70 2.53 -6.65 -8.34
CA LEU A 70 1.69 -6.73 -7.15
C LEU A 70 2.47 -6.56 -5.84
N LEU A 71 3.77 -6.26 -5.89
CA LEU A 71 4.64 -6.16 -4.72
C LEU A 71 4.11 -5.19 -3.67
N ILE A 72 3.58 -4.04 -4.09
CA ILE A 72 3.09 -3.03 -3.16
C ILE A 72 1.93 -3.54 -2.30
N PHE A 73 1.04 -4.36 -2.87
CA PHE A 73 -0.05 -5.02 -2.12
C PHE A 73 0.48 -6.10 -1.16
N LYS A 74 1.68 -6.63 -1.39
CA LYS A 74 2.31 -7.64 -0.51
C LYS A 74 3.08 -7.01 0.65
N ALA A 75 3.31 -5.70 0.62
CA ALA A 75 4.06 -5.01 1.67
C ALA A 75 3.31 -5.04 3.02
N ASP A 76 4.06 -5.08 4.11
CA ASP A 76 3.53 -5.08 5.47
C ASP A 76 3.01 -3.69 5.84
N ASP A 77 3.62 -2.64 5.27
CA ASP A 77 3.22 -1.24 5.44
C ASP A 77 2.15 -0.77 4.44
N PHE A 78 1.50 -1.70 3.73
CA PHE A 78 0.53 -1.36 2.68
C PHE A 78 -0.57 -0.39 3.16
N THR A 79 -1.08 -0.56 4.38
CA THR A 79 -2.15 0.29 4.93
C THR A 79 -1.77 1.76 5.08
N THR A 80 -0.48 2.10 4.99
CA THR A 80 0.04 3.47 5.02
C THR A 80 0.05 4.18 3.66
N ILE A 81 -0.30 3.46 2.58
CA ILE A 81 -0.31 4.03 1.23
C ILE A 81 -1.31 5.19 1.14
N LYS A 82 -0.90 6.28 0.50
CA LYS A 82 -1.77 7.43 0.24
C LYS A 82 -2.76 7.11 -0.87
N GLN A 83 -3.94 7.75 -0.83
CA GLN A 83 -5.04 7.46 -1.75
C GLN A 83 -4.69 7.71 -3.23
N ASP A 84 -3.96 8.79 -3.51
CA ASP A 84 -3.44 9.14 -4.84
C ASP A 84 -2.47 8.09 -5.38
N MET A 85 -1.55 7.63 -4.55
CA MET A 85 -0.62 6.57 -4.89
C MET A 85 -1.34 5.23 -5.14
N LEU A 86 -2.32 4.89 -4.29
CA LEU A 86 -3.15 3.70 -4.46
C LEU A 86 -3.92 3.72 -5.78
N LEU A 87 -4.52 4.86 -6.11
CA LEU A 87 -5.19 5.11 -7.39
C LEU A 87 -4.27 4.83 -8.58
N ASP A 88 -3.05 5.33 -8.53
CA ASP A 88 -2.07 5.16 -9.61
C ASP A 88 -1.63 3.70 -9.76
N VAL A 89 -1.43 2.99 -8.66
CA VAL A 89 -1.11 1.55 -8.66
C VAL A 89 -2.25 0.76 -9.28
N LEU A 90 -3.50 1.05 -8.89
CA LEU A 90 -4.67 0.35 -9.39
C LEU A 90 -4.92 0.60 -10.87
N LYS A 91 -4.73 1.83 -11.37
CA LYS A 91 -4.82 2.14 -12.80
C LYS A 91 -3.79 1.38 -13.64
N LYS A 92 -2.59 1.17 -13.11
CA LYS A 92 -1.51 0.43 -13.77
C LYS A 92 -1.71 -1.10 -13.67
N THR A 93 -2.54 -1.56 -12.74
CA THR A 93 -2.80 -2.99 -12.51
C THR A 93 -4.17 -3.36 -13.07
N LYS A 94 -4.21 -4.10 -14.18
CA LYS A 94 -5.48 -4.49 -14.79
C LYS A 94 -6.35 -5.28 -13.81
N ASP A 95 -7.64 -4.95 -13.80
CA ASP A 95 -8.65 -5.58 -12.95
C ASP A 95 -8.69 -7.11 -13.09
N SER A 96 -8.56 -7.61 -14.32
CA SER A 96 -8.51 -9.05 -14.63
C SER A 96 -7.27 -9.77 -14.09
N GLU A 97 -6.23 -9.03 -13.73
CA GLU A 97 -4.94 -9.53 -13.25
C GLU A 97 -4.81 -9.40 -11.72
N ARG A 98 -5.85 -8.88 -11.03
CA ARG A 98 -5.86 -8.72 -9.56
C ARG A 98 -6.37 -10.00 -8.87
N PRO A 99 -5.51 -10.74 -8.15
CA PRO A 99 -5.97 -11.89 -7.37
C PRO A 99 -6.82 -11.44 -6.19
N ILE A 100 -7.61 -12.37 -5.63
CA ILE A 100 -8.42 -12.13 -4.43
C ILE A 100 -7.65 -11.43 -3.29
N LYS A 101 -6.38 -11.78 -3.13
CA LYS A 101 -5.50 -11.19 -2.11
C LYS A 101 -5.33 -9.67 -2.24
N VAL A 102 -5.48 -9.10 -3.44
CA VAL A 102 -5.47 -7.63 -3.61
C VAL A 102 -6.73 -7.00 -3.02
N TRP A 103 -7.88 -7.67 -3.13
CA TRP A 103 -9.14 -7.21 -2.54
C TRP A 103 -9.08 -7.27 -1.01
N ASP A 104 -8.50 -8.33 -0.43
CA ASP A 104 -8.28 -8.43 1.02
C ASP A 104 -7.46 -7.23 1.52
N ARG A 105 -6.39 -6.87 0.80
CA ARG A 105 -5.54 -5.73 1.14
C ARG A 105 -6.26 -4.39 1.02
N LEU A 106 -7.04 -4.17 -0.05
CA LEU A 106 -7.84 -2.95 -0.20
C LEU A 106 -8.86 -2.79 0.93
N MET A 107 -9.39 -3.90 1.42
CA MET A 107 -10.27 -3.90 2.58
C MET A 107 -9.53 -3.54 3.87
N GLU A 108 -8.37 -4.15 4.12
CA GLU A 108 -7.49 -3.76 5.24
C GLU A 108 -7.15 -2.26 5.21
N TRP A 109 -6.83 -1.72 4.03
CA TRP A 109 -6.56 -0.30 3.86
C TRP A 109 -7.79 0.57 4.18
N SER A 110 -8.97 0.27 3.63
CA SER A 110 -10.18 1.05 3.89
C SER A 110 -10.56 1.07 5.39
N ILE A 111 -10.40 -0.07 6.07
CA ILE A 111 -10.58 -0.17 7.52
C ILE A 111 -9.57 0.71 8.26
N ALA A 112 -8.29 0.65 7.88
CA ALA A 112 -7.24 1.48 8.49
C ALA A 112 -7.46 2.99 8.29
N GLN A 113 -8.06 3.41 7.16
CA GLN A 113 -8.41 4.81 6.90
C GLN A 113 -9.70 5.26 7.59
N SER A 114 -10.45 4.36 8.22
CA SER A 114 -11.77 4.66 8.78
C SER A 114 -11.75 5.09 10.24
N ASP A 115 -10.58 5.32 10.85
CA ASP A 115 -10.44 5.75 12.26
C ASP A 115 -11.29 4.91 13.22
N ASP A 116 -11.19 3.58 13.15
CA ASP A 116 -11.93 2.60 13.94
C ASP A 116 -13.47 2.62 13.79
N ARG A 117 -14.01 3.40 12.84
CA ARG A 117 -15.45 3.41 12.52
C ARG A 117 -15.93 2.11 11.84
N LEU A 118 -15.01 1.27 11.37
CA LEU A 118 -15.32 -0.01 10.74
C LEU A 118 -14.87 -1.18 11.62
N PRO A 119 -15.79 -2.08 12.00
CA PRO A 119 -15.42 -3.36 12.57
C PRO A 119 -14.59 -4.17 11.58
N THR A 120 -13.58 -4.90 12.05
CA THR A 120 -12.81 -5.83 11.18
C THR A 120 -13.66 -6.99 10.67
N ASP A 121 -14.68 -7.40 11.45
CA ASP A 121 -15.61 -8.45 11.04
C ASP A 121 -16.72 -7.88 10.14
N ILE A 122 -16.56 -8.09 8.83
CA ILE A 122 -17.50 -7.67 7.77
C ILE A 122 -18.93 -8.17 8.06
N LYS A 123 -19.09 -9.31 8.75
CA LYS A 123 -20.42 -9.84 9.07
C LYS A 123 -21.21 -8.97 10.03
N LYS A 124 -20.55 -8.03 10.71
CA LYS A 124 -21.17 -7.05 11.60
C LYS A 124 -21.56 -5.76 10.88
N TRP A 125 -21.24 -5.64 9.60
CA TRP A 125 -21.50 -4.41 8.84
C TRP A 125 -22.98 -4.29 8.53
N THR A 126 -23.53 -3.12 8.86
CA THR A 126 -24.84 -2.66 8.38
C THR A 126 -24.64 -1.80 7.13
N ASN A 127 -25.74 -1.25 6.61
CA ASN A 127 -25.68 -0.28 5.51
C ASN A 127 -24.79 0.93 5.84
N ASN A 128 -24.70 1.32 7.12
CA ASN A 128 -23.86 2.45 7.54
C ASN A 128 -22.37 2.12 7.41
N GLU A 129 -21.92 0.96 7.88
CA GLU A 129 -20.53 0.53 7.71
C GLU A 129 -20.17 0.36 6.22
N ILE A 130 -21.10 -0.12 5.39
CA ILE A 130 -20.90 -0.19 3.94
C ILE A 130 -20.68 1.21 3.35
N LEU A 131 -21.43 2.23 3.80
CA LEU A 131 -21.23 3.61 3.36
C LEU A 131 -19.86 4.15 3.78
N ILE A 132 -19.45 3.90 5.03
CA ILE A 132 -18.14 4.33 5.54
C ILE A 132 -17.01 3.65 4.75
N PHE A 133 -17.11 2.36 4.46
CA PHE A 133 -16.14 1.62 3.65
C PHE A 133 -15.98 2.17 2.23
N LYS A 134 -17.08 2.67 1.65
CA LYS A 134 -17.08 3.24 0.30
C LYS A 134 -16.39 4.60 0.24
N GLU A 135 -16.42 5.39 1.30
CA GLU A 135 -15.94 6.78 1.28
C GLU A 135 -14.48 6.92 0.83
N PRO A 136 -13.49 6.16 1.37
CA PRO A 136 -12.10 6.23 0.91
C PRO A 136 -11.90 5.74 -0.53
N LEU A 137 -12.81 4.89 -1.01
CA LEU A 137 -12.71 4.21 -2.30
C LEU A 137 -13.51 4.91 -3.41
N LYS A 138 -14.41 5.86 -3.07
CA LYS A 138 -15.43 6.39 -3.99
C LYS A 138 -14.88 7.01 -5.28
N ASN A 139 -13.64 7.49 -5.23
CA ASN A 139 -12.94 8.08 -6.38
C ASN A 139 -12.04 7.06 -7.11
N ILE A 140 -11.91 5.86 -6.57
CA ILE A 140 -11.07 4.76 -7.05
C ILE A 140 -11.88 3.80 -7.92
N PHE A 141 -13.12 3.53 -7.51
CA PHE A 141 -13.95 2.50 -8.10
C PHE A 141 -15.36 2.99 -8.43
N ASP A 142 -15.93 2.46 -9.50
CA ASP A 142 -17.33 2.71 -9.87
C ASP A 142 -18.32 1.88 -9.02
N VAL A 143 -19.62 2.12 -9.22
CA VAL A 143 -20.68 1.43 -8.48
C VAL A 143 -20.66 -0.09 -8.72
N ASP A 144 -20.40 -0.51 -9.96
CA ASP A 144 -20.41 -1.92 -10.35
C ASP A 144 -19.31 -2.72 -9.63
N PHE A 145 -18.16 -2.08 -9.42
CA PHE A 145 -17.07 -2.64 -8.63
C PHE A 145 -17.46 -2.89 -7.16
N TYR A 146 -18.19 -1.96 -6.52
CA TYR A 146 -18.65 -2.17 -5.14
C TYR A 146 -19.64 -3.33 -5.03
N ILE A 147 -20.49 -3.51 -6.05
CA ILE A 147 -21.43 -4.62 -6.11
C ILE A 147 -20.65 -5.93 -6.14
N GLN A 148 -19.62 -6.05 -6.99
CA GLN A 148 -18.78 -7.26 -7.07
C GLN A 148 -18.10 -7.60 -5.74
N ILE A 149 -17.57 -6.61 -5.02
CA ILE A 149 -16.99 -6.83 -3.68
C ILE A 149 -18.05 -7.33 -2.70
N ILE A 150 -19.19 -6.65 -2.61
CA ILE A 150 -20.25 -7.00 -1.67
C ILE A 150 -20.80 -8.40 -1.97
N GLU A 151 -21.05 -8.73 -3.23
CA GLU A 151 -21.50 -10.05 -3.67
C GLU A 151 -20.47 -11.13 -3.32
N TYR A 152 -19.19 -10.89 -3.62
CA TYR A 152 -18.12 -11.82 -3.30
C TYR A 152 -18.06 -12.14 -1.79
N TYR A 153 -18.03 -11.12 -0.93
CA TYR A 153 -17.94 -11.34 0.51
C TYR A 153 -19.24 -11.87 1.12
N SER A 154 -20.40 -11.48 0.59
CA SER A 154 -21.71 -12.00 1.03
C SER A 154 -21.89 -13.47 0.66
N PHE A 155 -21.42 -13.88 -0.53
CA PHE A 155 -21.47 -15.26 -1.01
C PHE A 155 -20.47 -16.17 -0.27
N ASN A 156 -19.26 -15.69 0.02
CA ASN A 156 -18.29 -16.50 0.78
C ASN A 156 -18.62 -16.56 2.28
N ALA A 157 -19.36 -15.60 2.82
CA ALA A 157 -19.86 -15.65 4.19
C ALA A 157 -20.92 -16.75 4.40
N SER A 158 -21.68 -17.10 3.35
CA SER A 158 -22.72 -18.14 3.40
C SER A 158 -22.17 -19.57 3.21
N GLN A 159 -21.04 -19.75 2.52
CA GLN A 159 -20.42 -21.06 2.32
C GLN A 159 -19.65 -21.60 3.55
N LYS A 160 -19.30 -20.77 4.54
CA LYS A 160 -18.72 -21.24 5.82
C LYS A 160 -19.77 -21.80 6.81
N ARG A 161 -21.01 -22.05 6.38
CA ARG A 161 -22.12 -22.61 7.18
C ARG A 161 -22.44 -24.09 6.89
N THR A 162 -21.65 -24.76 6.06
CA THR A 162 -21.73 -26.21 5.79
C THR A 162 -20.37 -26.84 6.06
#